data_AF-A0ABD1XNX6-F1
#
_entry.id   AF-A0ABD1XNX6-F1
#
_cell.length_a   1.000
_cell.length_b   1.000
_cell.length_c   1.000
_cell.angle_alpha   90.00
_cell.angle_beta   90.00
_cell.angle_gamma   90.00
#
_symmetry.space_group_name_H-M   'P 1'
#
loop_
_entity.id
_entity.type
_entity.pdbx_description
1 polymer ?
#
loop_
_entity_poly.entity_id
_entity_poly.type
_entity_poly.pdbx_seq_one_letter_code
_entity_poly.pdbx_strand_id
1 'polypeptide(L)'
;MIKEVESLDGTDFELREVLHTMAMNATCRILFGKRYYKKNVPITKELTELQELMEDMVAIAGKPNVGDIIPWLSWLDLQGLTKQFKKLHDKQEQMLRSILEDRKMAKKTSANRLAVMDFVDVLLSLQGEDRLSDETIMATVSVRSLDRNCL
;
A
#
# COMPACT_ATOMS: atom_id res chain seq x y z
N MET A 1 18.46 8.06 -3.17
CA MET A 1 18.65 6.72 -2.60
C MET A 1 20.01 6.11 -2.90
N ILE A 2 20.36 5.52 -4.06
CA ILE A 2 21.78 5.06 -4.25
C ILE A 2 22.76 6.22 -4.06
N LYS A 3 22.53 7.34 -4.76
CA LYS A 3 23.28 8.60 -4.56
C LYS A 3 23.20 9.20 -3.15
N GLU A 4 22.22 8.79 -2.36
CA GLU A 4 21.95 9.30 -1.02
C GLU A 4 22.68 8.46 0.03
N VAL A 5 22.82 7.15 -0.22
CA VAL A 5 23.70 6.24 0.52
C VAL A 5 25.16 6.52 0.18
N GLU A 6 25.49 6.76 -1.10
CA GLU A 6 26.83 7.18 -1.52
C GLU A 6 27.23 8.53 -0.92
N SER A 7 26.28 9.45 -0.69
CA SER A 7 26.55 10.72 -0.02
C SER A 7 26.73 10.61 1.50
N LEU A 8 26.46 9.45 2.09
CA LEU A 8 26.66 9.16 3.51
C LEU A 8 28.04 8.53 3.79
N ASP A 9 28.94 8.49 2.80
CA ASP A 9 30.28 7.93 2.94
C ASP A 9 31.02 8.55 4.14
N GLY A 10 31.45 7.70 5.08
CA GLY A 10 32.11 8.10 6.32
C GLY A 10 31.20 8.63 7.44
N THR A 11 29.87 8.58 7.29
CA THR A 11 28.89 8.98 8.32
C THR A 11 28.13 7.78 8.87
N ASP A 12 27.93 7.72 10.19
CA ASP A 12 27.04 6.73 10.80
C ASP A 12 25.60 6.97 10.33
N PHE A 13 24.91 5.90 9.91
CA PHE A 13 23.52 5.97 9.46
C PHE A 13 22.70 4.80 10.01
N GLU A 14 21.39 5.03 10.20
CA GLU A 14 20.49 3.98 10.65
C GLU A 14 20.06 3.09 9.46
N LEU A 15 20.69 1.91 9.35
CA LEU A 15 20.42 0.95 8.27
C LEU A 15 18.92 0.60 8.17
N ARG A 16 18.23 0.47 9.31
CA ARG A 16 16.80 0.18 9.37
C ARG A 16 15.98 1.25 8.67
N GLU A 17 16.23 2.53 8.96
CA GLU A 17 15.53 3.66 8.36
C GLU A 17 15.77 3.71 6.83
N VAL A 18 17.02 3.52 6.41
CA VAL A 18 17.41 3.54 5.00
C VAL A 18 16.73 2.40 4.22
N LEU A 19 16.78 1.18 4.74
CA LEU A 19 16.15 0.02 4.10
C LEU A 19 14.63 0.13 4.09
N HIS A 20 14.02 0.56 5.20
CA HIS A 20 12.57 0.79 5.28
C HIS A 20 12.13 1.81 4.23
N THR A 21 12.79 2.96 4.18
CA THR A 21 12.52 4.03 3.21
C THR A 21 12.69 3.55 1.77
N MET A 22 13.71 2.73 1.51
CA MET A 22 13.96 2.16 0.19
C MET A 22 12.87 1.18 -0.25
N ALA A 23 12.55 0.20 0.60
CA ALA A 23 11.53 -0.80 0.33
C ALA A 23 10.17 -0.14 0.11
N MET A 24 9.82 0.84 0.94
CA MET A 24 8.55 1.54 0.84
C MET A 24 8.47 2.37 -0.44
N ASN A 25 9.49 3.17 -0.75
CA ASN A 25 9.53 3.95 -1.99
C ASN A 25 9.48 3.08 -3.25
N ALA A 26 10.14 1.92 -3.25
CA ALA A 26 10.08 0.97 -4.35
C ALA A 26 8.67 0.43 -4.53
N THR A 27 8.04 -0.02 -3.43
CA THR A 27 6.67 -0.56 -3.42
C THR A 27 5.67 0.48 -3.91
N CYS A 28 5.68 1.71 -3.35
CA CYS A 28 4.78 2.77 -3.79
C CYS A 28 4.97 3.13 -5.26
N ARG A 29 6.22 3.13 -5.76
CA ARG A 29 6.50 3.47 -7.16
C ARG A 29 5.98 2.40 -8.11
N ILE A 30 6.05 1.13 -7.73
CA ILE A 30 5.50 0.02 -8.51
C ILE A 30 3.98 0.06 -8.50
N LEU A 31 3.36 0.26 -7.33
CA LEU A 31 1.91 0.19 -7.19
C LEU A 31 1.20 1.45 -7.72
N PHE A 32 1.73 2.64 -7.43
CA PHE A 32 1.05 3.91 -7.64
C PHE A 32 1.84 4.91 -8.50
N GLY A 33 2.99 4.51 -9.06
CA GLY A 33 3.83 5.35 -9.91
C GLY A 33 4.58 6.48 -9.19
N LYS A 34 4.26 6.73 -7.90
CA LYS A 34 4.75 7.84 -7.08
C LYS A 34 5.76 7.36 -6.03
N ARG A 35 6.71 8.22 -5.66
CA ARG A 35 7.62 8.01 -4.51
C ARG A 35 7.11 8.86 -3.35
N TYR A 36 7.06 8.29 -2.14
CA TYR A 36 6.32 8.91 -1.04
C TYR A 36 7.22 9.34 0.13
N TYR A 37 8.34 8.65 0.38
CA TYR A 37 9.30 9.06 1.39
C TYR A 37 10.46 9.82 0.72
N LYS A 38 10.46 11.14 0.80
CA LYS A 38 11.56 11.97 0.29
C LYS A 38 11.80 13.17 1.21
N LYS A 39 13.04 13.31 1.72
CA LYS A 39 13.45 14.35 2.67
C LYS A 39 13.13 15.80 2.24
N ASN A 40 12.94 16.04 0.94
CA ASN A 40 12.79 17.39 0.35
C ASN A 40 11.51 17.56 -0.49
N VAL A 41 10.44 16.83 -0.19
CA VAL A 41 9.13 17.01 -0.85
C VAL A 41 8.15 17.58 0.17
N PRO A 42 7.36 18.61 -0.18
CA PRO A 42 6.30 19.10 0.70
C PRO A 42 5.37 17.93 1.07
N ILE A 43 5.24 17.68 2.37
CA ILE A 43 4.39 16.62 2.89
C ILE A 43 2.94 16.99 2.54
N THR A 44 2.36 16.30 1.56
CA THR A 44 0.93 16.45 1.25
C THR A 44 0.12 15.58 2.21
N LYS A 45 -1.15 15.92 2.41
CA LYS A 45 -2.04 15.10 3.25
C LYS A 45 -2.15 13.66 2.75
N GLU A 46 -2.25 13.47 1.42
CA GLU A 46 -2.25 12.15 0.75
C GLU A 46 -0.95 11.37 1.03
N LEU A 47 0.19 12.08 1.10
CA LEU A 47 1.49 11.50 1.41
C LEU A 47 1.50 10.93 2.83
N THR A 48 1.10 11.74 3.81
CA THR A 48 1.06 11.35 5.23
C THR A 48 0.10 10.20 5.47
N GLU A 49 -1.10 10.26 4.89
CA GLU A 49 -2.10 9.20 5.04
C GLU A 49 -1.60 7.86 4.46
N LEU A 50 -0.87 7.87 3.34
CA LEU A 50 -0.27 6.64 2.81
C LEU A 50 0.86 6.12 3.71
N GLN A 51 1.70 7.01 4.22
CA GLN A 51 2.82 6.64 5.10
C GLN A 51 2.30 5.96 6.36
N GLU A 52 1.32 6.58 7.03
CA GLU A 52 0.65 6.02 8.21
C GLU A 52 -0.02 4.68 7.90
N LEU A 53 -0.70 4.57 6.75
CA LEU A 53 -1.34 3.34 6.33
C LEU A 53 -0.33 2.20 6.14
N MET A 54 0.78 2.48 5.47
CA MET A 54 1.81 1.48 5.20
C MET A 54 2.58 1.08 6.48
N GLU A 55 2.81 2.02 7.39
CA GLU A 55 3.39 1.73 8.71
C GLU A 55 2.45 0.88 9.57
N ASP A 56 1.15 1.20 9.61
CA ASP A 56 0.13 0.40 10.29
C ASP A 56 0.07 -1.02 9.69
N MET A 57 0.15 -1.15 8.36
CA MET A 57 0.19 -2.45 7.67
C MET A 57 1.37 -3.31 8.12
N VAL A 58 2.59 -2.78 8.04
CA VAL A 58 3.79 -3.53 8.42
C VAL A 58 3.75 -3.88 9.91
N ALA A 59 3.30 -2.95 10.75
CA ALA A 59 3.20 -3.16 12.18
C ALA A 59 2.17 -4.23 12.57
N ILE A 60 1.00 -4.24 11.93
CA ILE A 60 -0.04 -5.25 12.22
C ILE A 60 0.33 -6.60 11.60
N ALA A 61 0.86 -6.63 10.36
CA ALA A 61 1.29 -7.86 9.70
C ALA A 61 2.47 -8.55 10.40
N GLY A 62 3.34 -7.78 11.07
CA GLY A 62 4.47 -8.30 11.83
C GLY A 62 4.13 -8.78 13.25
N LYS A 63 2.90 -8.57 13.75
CA LYS A 63 2.51 -9.01 15.09
C LYS A 63 2.21 -10.51 15.11
N PRO A 64 2.82 -11.29 16.02
CA PRO A 64 2.44 -12.69 16.19
C PRO A 64 1.00 -12.77 16.72
N ASN A 65 0.17 -13.57 16.06
CA ASN A 65 -1.21 -13.83 16.47
C ASN A 65 -1.26 -15.04 17.42
N VAL A 66 -1.76 -14.84 18.64
CA VAL A 66 -1.94 -15.91 19.63
C VAL A 66 -2.88 -17.00 19.11
N GLY A 67 -3.88 -16.64 18.29
CA GLY A 67 -4.78 -17.61 17.65
C GLY A 67 -4.07 -18.57 16.70
N ASP A 68 -2.98 -18.15 16.07
CA ASP A 68 -2.17 -18.99 15.17
C ASP A 68 -1.27 -19.96 15.96
N ILE A 69 -0.90 -19.57 17.18
CA ILE A 69 -0.06 -20.37 18.09
C ILE A 69 -0.91 -21.34 18.92
N ILE A 70 -2.10 -20.91 19.35
CA ILE A 70 -3.02 -21.65 20.21
C ILE A 70 -4.40 -21.68 19.55
N PRO A 71 -4.67 -22.67 18.67
CA PRO A 71 -5.88 -22.71 17.83
C PRO A 71 -7.20 -22.66 18.61
N TRP A 72 -7.27 -23.19 19.83
CA TRP A 72 -8.50 -23.15 20.62
C TRP A 72 -8.85 -21.75 21.18
N LEU A 73 -7.91 -20.78 21.13
CA LEU A 73 -8.13 -19.39 21.52
C LEU A 73 -8.37 -18.46 20.32
N SER A 74 -8.42 -18.99 19.09
CA SER A 74 -8.55 -18.18 17.86
C SER A 74 -9.80 -17.31 17.84
N TRP A 75 -10.94 -17.86 18.30
CA TRP A 75 -12.25 -17.20 18.30
C TRP A 75 -12.34 -15.98 19.23
N LEU A 76 -11.41 -15.84 20.18
CA LEU A 76 -11.50 -14.82 21.23
C LEU A 76 -10.87 -13.46 20.79
N ASP A 77 -10.10 -13.43 19.70
CA ASP A 77 -9.39 -12.23 19.19
C ASP A 77 -8.69 -11.47 20.33
N LEU A 78 -7.95 -12.18 21.19
CA LEU A 78 -7.38 -11.65 22.45
C LEU A 78 -6.52 -10.39 22.26
N GLN A 79 -5.88 -10.25 21.11
CA GLN A 79 -5.03 -9.11 20.76
C GLN A 79 -5.78 -8.03 19.96
N GLY A 80 -7.05 -8.25 19.63
CA GLY A 80 -7.84 -7.35 18.80
C GLY A 80 -7.26 -7.19 17.38
N LEU A 81 -6.49 -8.17 16.89
CA LEU A 81 -5.80 -8.08 15.60
C LEU A 81 -6.81 -8.03 14.47
N THR A 82 -7.90 -8.79 14.60
CA THR A 82 -9.00 -8.81 13.62
C THR A 82 -9.61 -7.42 13.45
N LYS A 83 -9.90 -6.75 14.57
CA LYS A 83 -10.44 -5.38 14.57
C LYS A 83 -9.45 -4.37 14.00
N GLN A 84 -8.16 -4.51 14.33
CA GLN A 84 -7.09 -3.66 13.80
C GLN A 84 -6.94 -3.82 12.28
N PHE A 85 -6.89 -5.07 11.79
CA PHE A 85 -6.85 -5.38 10.37
C PHE A 85 -8.07 -4.85 9.62
N LYS A 86 -9.27 -4.98 10.20
CA LYS A 86 -10.48 -4.43 9.58
C LYS A 86 -10.42 -2.91 9.43
N LYS A 87 -10.05 -2.20 10.50
CA LYS A 87 -9.89 -0.73 10.46
C LYS A 87 -8.82 -0.30 9.45
N LEU A 88 -7.73 -1.05 9.36
CA LEU A 88 -6.65 -0.83 8.41
C LEU A 88 -7.13 -1.05 6.96
N HIS A 89 -7.86 -2.14 6.73
CA HIS A 89 -8.45 -2.46 5.43
C HIS A 89 -9.42 -1.38 4.97
N ASP A 90 -10.28 -0.87 5.86
CA ASP A 90 -11.22 0.20 5.53
C ASP A 90 -10.50 1.49 5.09
N LYS A 91 -9.40 1.86 5.79
CA LYS A 91 -8.54 2.98 5.38
C LYS A 91 -7.88 2.74 4.01
N GLN A 92 -7.34 1.53 3.80
CA GLN A 92 -6.71 1.16 2.54
C GLN A 92 -7.69 1.23 1.37
N GLU A 93 -8.90 0.69 1.56
CA GLU A 93 -9.93 0.67 0.55
C GLU A 93 -10.35 2.09 0.16
N GLN A 94 -10.55 2.97 1.14
CA GLN A 94 -10.86 4.39 0.89
C GLN A 94 -9.76 5.06 0.05
N MET A 95 -8.50 4.82 0.40
CA MET A 95 -7.37 5.37 -0.32
C MET A 95 -7.28 4.85 -1.77
N LEU A 96 -7.41 3.54 -1.96
CA LEU A 96 -7.38 2.91 -3.28
C LEU A 96 -8.52 3.41 -4.17
N ARG A 97 -9.73 3.60 -3.60
CA ARG A 97 -10.87 4.20 -4.32
C ARG A 97 -10.54 5.60 -4.82
N SER A 98 -9.98 6.45 -3.97
CA SER A 98 -9.55 7.81 -4.36
C SER A 98 -8.54 7.77 -5.52
N ILE A 99 -7.51 6.92 -5.42
CA ILE A 99 -6.50 6.78 -6.48
C ILE A 99 -7.16 6.30 -7.79
N LEU A 100 -8.07 5.32 -7.71
CA LEU A 100 -8.74 4.76 -8.89
C LEU A 100 -9.60 5.82 -9.60
N GLU A 101 -10.33 6.63 -8.83
CA GLU A 101 -11.15 7.73 -9.35
C GLU A 101 -10.29 8.80 -10.04
N ASP A 102 -9.22 9.24 -9.38
CA ASP A 102 -8.28 10.23 -9.93
C ASP A 102 -7.68 9.76 -11.27
N ARG A 103 -7.26 8.48 -11.34
CA ARG A 103 -6.69 7.89 -12.55
C ARG A 103 -7.70 7.76 -13.68
N LYS A 104 -8.94 7.39 -13.38
CA LYS A 104 -10.03 7.34 -14.37
C LYS A 104 -10.34 8.73 -14.92
N MET A 105 -10.33 9.76 -14.07
CA MET A 105 -10.54 11.14 -14.50
C MET A 105 -9.40 11.60 -15.41
N ALA A 106 -8.15 11.37 -15.02
CA ALA A 106 -6.97 11.72 -15.82
C ALA A 106 -6.95 11.04 -17.21
N LYS A 107 -7.36 9.76 -17.28
CA LYS A 107 -7.42 8.98 -18.53
C LYS A 107 -8.50 9.50 -19.51
N LYS A 108 -9.56 10.15 -19.02
CA LYS A 108 -10.57 10.81 -19.87
C LYS A 108 -10.05 12.10 -20.50
N THR A 109 -9.11 12.78 -19.85
CA THR A 109 -8.61 14.11 -20.29
C THR A 109 -7.34 14.05 -21.13
N SER A 110 -6.61 12.93 -21.11
CA SER A 110 -5.30 12.79 -21.77
C SER A 110 -5.31 11.65 -22.81
N ALA A 111 -5.29 12.02 -24.09
CA ALA A 111 -5.26 11.06 -25.22
C ALA A 111 -3.87 10.52 -25.55
N ASN A 112 -2.80 11.03 -24.91
CA ASN A 112 -1.42 10.70 -25.31
C ASN A 112 -0.77 9.67 -24.39
N ARG A 113 -0.42 8.52 -24.96
CA ARG A 113 -0.21 7.23 -24.28
C ARG A 113 1.28 6.90 -24.10
N LEU A 114 2.06 7.85 -23.59
CA LEU A 114 3.51 7.71 -23.35
C LEU A 114 3.91 7.90 -21.87
N ALA A 115 2.94 7.92 -20.96
CA ALA A 115 3.23 7.95 -19.52
C ALA A 115 3.65 6.55 -19.04
N VAL A 116 4.62 6.49 -18.13
CA VAL A 116 5.03 5.27 -17.43
C VAL A 116 3.81 4.71 -16.69
N MET A 117 3.34 3.53 -17.10
CA MET A 117 2.23 2.84 -16.43
C MET A 117 2.70 2.24 -15.12
N ASP A 118 1.93 2.44 -14.05
CA ASP A 118 2.06 1.69 -12.80
C ASP A 118 1.08 0.51 -12.73
N PHE A 119 1.15 -0.26 -11.64
CA PHE A 119 0.30 -1.45 -11.46
C PHE A 119 -1.20 -1.13 -11.55
N VAL A 120 -1.66 -0.03 -10.96
CA VAL A 120 -3.07 0.39 -11.02
C VAL A 120 -3.45 0.79 -12.45
N ASP A 121 -2.57 1.48 -13.18
CA ASP A 121 -2.81 1.81 -14.59
C ASP A 121 -2.91 0.56 -15.46
N VAL A 122 -2.08 -0.46 -15.20
CA VAL A 122 -2.15 -1.76 -15.87
C VAL A 122 -3.49 -2.43 -15.60
N LEU A 123 -3.90 -2.53 -14.33
CA LEU A 123 -5.21 -3.11 -13.97
C LEU A 123 -6.39 -2.35 -14.60
N LEU A 124 -6.31 -1.02 -14.67
CA LEU A 124 -7.29 -0.17 -15.35
C LEU A 124 -7.27 -0.32 -16.88
N SER A 125 -6.14 -0.71 -17.47
CA SER A 125 -6.06 -0.97 -18.92
C SER A 125 -6.75 -2.28 -19.31
N LEU A 126 -6.90 -3.21 -18.35
CA LEU A 126 -7.58 -4.49 -18.52
C LEU A 126 -9.11 -4.38 -18.35
N GLN A 127 -9.67 -3.18 -18.13
CA GLN A 127 -11.11 -2.95 -18.24
C GLN A 127 -11.54 -2.99 -19.72
N GLY A 128 -12.00 -4.16 -20.17
CA GLY A 128 -12.47 -4.48 -21.53
C GLY A 128 -13.34 -5.74 -21.54
N GLU A 129 -13.62 -6.37 -22.68
CA GLU A 129 -14.70 -7.40 -22.83
C GLU A 129 -14.68 -8.60 -21.84
N ASP A 130 -13.59 -8.90 -21.13
CA ASP A 130 -13.47 -9.92 -20.06
C ASP A 130 -13.29 -9.33 -18.62
N ARG A 131 -14.17 -8.40 -18.22
CA ARG A 131 -13.93 -7.35 -17.19
C ARG A 131 -13.48 -7.79 -15.78
N LEU A 132 -12.37 -7.19 -15.34
CA LEU A 132 -12.10 -6.90 -13.91
C LEU A 132 -12.96 -5.69 -13.46
N SER A 133 -13.87 -5.91 -12.50
CA SER A 133 -14.62 -4.81 -11.86
C SER A 133 -13.70 -3.95 -10.99
N ASP A 134 -14.12 -2.73 -10.63
CA ASP A 134 -13.39 -1.91 -9.65
C ASP A 134 -13.14 -2.68 -8.35
N GLU A 135 -14.14 -3.47 -7.92
CA GLU A 135 -14.04 -4.37 -6.78
C GLU A 135 -12.94 -5.42 -6.97
N THR A 136 -12.81 -5.98 -8.18
CA THR A 136 -11.77 -6.98 -8.48
C THR A 136 -10.39 -6.34 -8.53
N ILE A 137 -10.27 -5.13 -9.09
CA ILE A 137 -9.02 -4.36 -9.12
C ILE A 137 -8.58 -4.03 -7.69
N MET A 138 -9.49 -3.47 -6.87
CA MET A 138 -9.20 -3.18 -5.47
C MET A 138 -8.85 -4.44 -4.70
N ALA A 139 -9.56 -5.54 -4.92
CA ALA A 139 -9.27 -6.82 -4.26
C ALA A 139 -8.00 -7.51 -4.76
N THR A 140 -7.45 -7.12 -5.90
CA THR A 140 -6.15 -7.62 -6.39
C THR A 140 -5.01 -6.82 -5.75
N VAL A 141 -5.22 -5.53 -5.50
CA VAL A 141 -4.25 -4.65 -4.82
C VAL A 141 -4.27 -4.86 -3.31
N SER A 142 -5.45 -5.02 -2.72
CA SER A 142 -5.63 -5.43 -1.34
C SER A 142 -5.32 -6.92 -1.24
N VAL A 143 -4.49 -7.34 -0.27
CA VAL A 143 -4.38 -8.77 0.05
C VAL A 143 -5.75 -9.21 0.55
N ARG A 144 -6.54 -9.86 -0.31
CA ARG A 144 -7.89 -10.36 -0.01
C ARG A 144 -7.81 -11.59 0.91
N SER A 145 -7.28 -11.38 2.12
CA SER A 145 -7.21 -12.39 3.18
C SER A 145 -8.34 -12.22 4.22
N LEU A 146 -9.20 -11.22 4.08
CA LEU A 146 -10.31 -10.95 5.00
C LEU A 146 -11.64 -11.33 4.36
N ASP A 147 -11.80 -12.61 4.00
CA ASP A 147 -13.15 -13.12 3.82
C ASP A 147 -13.86 -13.05 5.17
N ARG A 148 -15.07 -12.48 5.16
CA ARG A 148 -15.89 -12.12 6.33
C ARG A 148 -16.30 -13.31 7.21
N ASN A 149 -15.79 -14.52 6.94
CA ASN A 149 -16.15 -15.79 7.55
C ASN A 149 -14.95 -16.63 8.04
N CYS A 150 -13.72 -16.10 8.05
CA CYS A 150 -12.57 -16.81 8.63
C CYS A 150 -11.95 -15.99 9.76
N LEU A 151 -12.54 -16.14 10.95
CA LEU A 151 -11.93 -16.21 12.28
C LEU A 151 -12.95 -16.77 13.26
#